data_AF-A0A929V015-F1
#
_entry.id   AF-A0A929V015-F1
#
_cell.length_a   1.000
_cell.length_b   1.000
_cell.length_c   1.000
_cell.angle_alpha   90.00
_cell.angle_beta   90.00
_cell.angle_gamma   90.00
#
_symmetry.space_group_name_H-M   'P 1'
#
loop_
_entity.id
_entity.type
_entity.pdbx_description
1 polymer ?
#
loop_
_entity_poly.entity_id
_entity_poly.type
_entity_poly.pdbx_seq_one_letter_code
_entity_poly.pdbx_strand_id
1 'polypeptide(L)'
;MKPQLQQKWYFCTPTTVSMMLSARNIVANQTILAQEMGTYEPFGTHNRDAIRVLNKHMFGYELPQAGQAGYRLETVKTVDQKTIELFKQRLIKNTKDGYPMYYTINPAKVYPGANNSEHNVAGAGYIATPDGTDVALIYYIDPYPNFQDPVYGGLKVMTPEELLQATVGVSEPNYAW
;
A
#
# COMPACT_ATOMS: atom_id res chain seq x y z
N MET A 1 6.03 2.57 -11.57
CA MET A 1 5.95 1.33 -10.77
C MET A 1 5.78 0.14 -11.71
N LYS A 2 6.44 -0.99 -11.47
CA LYS A 2 6.27 -2.23 -12.25
C LYS A 2 5.33 -3.19 -11.49
N PRO A 3 4.15 -3.55 -12.05
CA PRO A 3 3.25 -4.52 -11.43
C PRO A 3 3.94 -5.88 -11.23
N GLN A 4 3.67 -6.55 -10.11
CA GLN A 4 4.24 -7.86 -9.76
C GLN A 4 3.18 -8.72 -9.06
N LEU A 5 3.21 -10.03 -9.33
CA LEU A 5 2.41 -11.01 -8.59
C LEU A 5 3.18 -11.48 -7.37
N GLN A 6 2.46 -11.74 -6.27
CA GLN A 6 3.07 -12.35 -5.10
C GLN A 6 3.45 -13.80 -5.36
N GLN A 7 4.68 -14.16 -4.99
CA GLN A 7 5.23 -15.50 -5.22
C GLN A 7 4.65 -16.57 -4.29
N LYS A 8 4.18 -16.17 -3.11
CA LYS A 8 3.53 -17.03 -2.11
C LYS A 8 2.26 -16.38 -1.60
N TRP A 9 1.33 -17.18 -1.09
CA TRP A 9 0.03 -16.69 -0.62
C TRP A 9 0.13 -15.68 0.55
N TYR A 10 1.21 -15.75 1.35
CA TYR A 10 1.50 -14.83 2.46
C TYR A 10 2.52 -13.72 2.11
N PHE A 11 2.83 -13.51 0.80
CA PHE A 11 3.82 -12.53 0.31
C PHE A 11 3.19 -11.21 -0.20
N CYS A 12 1.95 -10.88 0.16
CA CYS A 12 1.33 -9.62 -0.23
C CYS A 12 2.21 -8.41 0.13
N THR A 13 2.73 -8.38 1.37
CA THR A 13 3.62 -7.30 1.85
C THR A 13 4.97 -7.21 1.11
N PRO A 14 5.80 -8.28 1.03
CA PRO A 14 7.05 -8.23 0.26
C PRO A 14 6.86 -7.83 -1.20
N THR A 15 5.76 -8.26 -1.82
CA THR A 15 5.44 -7.92 -3.20
C THR A 15 5.06 -6.45 -3.34
N THR A 16 4.22 -5.95 -2.45
CA THR A 16 3.85 -4.54 -2.39
C THR A 16 5.09 -3.66 -2.21
N VAL A 17 5.98 -3.97 -1.28
CA VAL A 17 7.24 -3.23 -1.10
C VAL A 17 8.15 -3.33 -2.33
N SER A 18 8.27 -4.50 -2.96
CA SER A 18 9.02 -4.66 -4.22
C SER A 18 8.46 -3.77 -5.34
N MET A 19 7.13 -3.71 -5.49
CA MET A 19 6.49 -2.81 -6.45
C MET A 19 6.79 -1.35 -6.13
N MET A 20 6.69 -0.93 -4.86
CA MET A 20 7.00 0.44 -4.45
C MET A 20 8.46 0.82 -4.76
N LEU A 21 9.41 -0.05 -4.43
CA LEU A 21 10.84 0.12 -4.75
C LEU A 21 11.08 0.25 -6.26
N SER A 22 10.36 -0.52 -7.08
CA SER A 22 10.48 -0.44 -8.53
C SER A 22 10.06 0.92 -9.11
N ALA A 23 9.24 1.70 -8.41
CA ALA A 23 8.90 3.06 -8.83
C ALA A 23 10.12 4.02 -8.80
N ARG A 24 11.14 3.67 -8.03
CA ARG A 24 12.43 4.38 -7.94
C ARG A 24 13.57 3.62 -8.64
N ASN A 25 13.23 2.70 -9.54
CA ASN A 25 14.17 1.83 -10.25
C ASN A 25 15.03 0.94 -9.32
N ILE A 26 14.59 0.71 -8.09
CA ILE A 26 15.25 -0.23 -7.17
C ILE A 26 14.66 -1.61 -7.42
N VAL A 27 15.51 -2.55 -7.82
CA VAL A 27 15.12 -3.94 -8.04
C VAL A 27 15.29 -4.71 -6.73
N ALA A 28 14.20 -5.30 -6.25
CA ALA A 28 14.20 -6.10 -5.04
C ALA A 28 13.60 -7.48 -5.30
N ASN A 29 14.18 -8.50 -4.66
CA ASN A 29 13.67 -9.86 -4.73
C ASN A 29 12.67 -10.08 -3.58
N GLN A 30 11.46 -10.57 -3.89
CA GLN A 30 10.41 -10.76 -2.89
C GLN A 30 10.83 -11.73 -1.76
N THR A 31 11.61 -12.76 -2.06
CA THR A 31 12.10 -13.72 -1.04
C THR A 31 13.12 -13.07 -0.11
N ILE A 32 14.00 -12.20 -0.61
CA ILE A 32 14.95 -11.46 0.22
C ILE A 32 14.21 -10.42 1.08
N LEU A 33 13.29 -9.67 0.49
CA LEU A 33 12.43 -8.74 1.24
C LEU A 33 11.64 -9.48 2.34
N ALA A 34 11.08 -10.64 2.02
CA ALA A 34 10.37 -11.46 2.98
C ALA A 34 11.25 -11.85 4.18
N GLN A 35 12.51 -12.24 3.94
CA GLN A 35 13.46 -12.54 5.02
C GLN A 35 13.77 -11.31 5.87
N GLU A 36 14.05 -10.16 5.25
CA GLU A 36 14.40 -8.93 5.98
C GLU A 36 13.24 -8.35 6.79
N MET A 37 12.01 -8.55 6.32
CA MET A 37 10.78 -8.13 6.99
C MET A 37 10.33 -9.13 8.06
N GLY A 38 10.99 -10.28 8.17
CA GLY A 38 10.57 -11.36 9.07
C GLY A 38 9.24 -11.98 8.66
N THR A 39 8.92 -12.00 7.37
CA THR A 39 7.71 -12.61 6.83
C THR A 39 7.68 -14.12 7.09
N TYR A 40 6.57 -14.63 7.62
CA TYR A 40 6.46 -16.05 7.96
C TYR A 40 5.06 -16.61 7.71
N GLU A 41 4.99 -17.90 7.46
CA GLU A 41 3.74 -18.64 7.29
C GLU A 41 3.19 -19.03 8.68
N PRO A 42 1.88 -18.91 8.95
CA PRO A 42 0.79 -18.49 8.06
C PRO A 42 0.44 -16.98 8.09
N PHE A 43 1.19 -16.12 8.79
CA PHE A 43 0.68 -14.78 9.13
C PHE A 43 1.12 -13.64 8.20
N GLY A 44 2.18 -13.84 7.42
CA GLY A 44 2.74 -12.78 6.59
C GLY A 44 3.68 -11.88 7.38
N THR A 45 3.48 -10.56 7.31
CA THR A 45 4.44 -9.54 7.76
C THR A 45 3.76 -8.45 8.55
N HIS A 46 4.38 -7.96 9.62
CA HIS A 46 3.89 -6.77 10.30
C HIS A 46 4.16 -5.50 9.50
N ASN A 47 3.20 -4.59 9.46
CA ASN A 47 3.32 -3.34 8.71
C ASN A 47 4.54 -2.51 9.16
N ARG A 48 4.88 -2.55 10.46
CA ARG A 48 6.07 -1.87 11.00
C ARG A 48 7.36 -2.34 10.31
N ASP A 49 7.48 -3.65 10.08
CA ASP A 49 8.68 -4.26 9.50
C ASP A 49 8.73 -4.04 7.99
N ALA A 50 7.57 -4.08 7.34
CA ALA A 50 7.42 -3.69 5.94
C ALA A 50 7.98 -2.28 5.69
N ILE A 51 7.55 -1.30 6.49
CA ILE A 51 7.95 0.10 6.31
C ILE A 51 9.40 0.36 6.74
N ARG A 52 9.87 -0.33 7.79
CA ARG A 52 11.28 -0.33 8.20
C ARG A 52 12.19 -0.76 7.05
N VAL A 53 11.88 -1.89 6.41
CA VAL A 53 12.65 -2.43 5.28
C VAL A 53 12.48 -1.57 4.02
N LEU A 54 11.26 -1.11 3.72
CA LEU A 54 11.02 -0.17 2.61
C LEU A 54 11.93 1.07 2.74
N ASN A 55 11.98 1.69 3.93
CA ASN A 55 12.83 2.85 4.17
C ASN A 55 14.32 2.52 4.04
N LYS A 56 14.77 1.37 4.56
CA LYS A 56 16.16 0.91 4.43
C LYS A 56 16.60 0.89 2.97
N HIS A 57 15.79 0.29 2.09
CA HIS A 57 16.11 0.19 0.66
C HIS A 57 15.92 1.51 -0.09
N MET A 58 14.91 2.30 0.27
CA MET A 58 14.55 3.53 -0.45
C MET A 58 15.45 4.73 -0.08
N PHE A 59 15.82 4.85 1.19
CA PHE A 59 16.47 6.03 1.75
C PHE A 59 17.78 5.74 2.48
N GLY A 60 18.13 4.47 2.69
CA GLY A 60 19.37 4.07 3.37
C GLY A 60 19.29 4.03 4.90
N TYR A 61 18.11 4.20 5.48
CA TYR A 61 17.86 4.11 6.92
C TYR A 61 16.47 3.55 7.20
N GLU A 62 16.31 2.90 8.33
CA GLU A 62 15.07 2.19 8.67
C GLU A 62 13.99 3.10 9.27
N LEU A 63 14.41 4.04 10.12
CA LEU A 63 13.51 4.88 10.91
C LEU A 63 13.79 6.37 10.59
N PRO A 64 12.91 7.05 9.82
CA PRO A 64 13.09 8.46 9.52
C PRO A 64 12.91 9.31 10.78
N GLN A 65 13.82 10.26 10.99
CA GLN A 65 13.68 11.29 12.02
C GLN A 65 12.59 12.30 11.66
N ALA A 66 12.22 13.16 12.61
CA ALA A 66 11.27 14.25 12.36
C ALA A 66 11.79 15.16 11.23
N GLY A 67 10.94 15.47 10.24
CA GLY A 67 11.31 16.28 9.08
C GLY A 67 12.20 15.59 8.04
N GLN A 68 12.69 14.38 8.31
CA GLN A 68 13.47 13.60 7.36
C GLN A 68 12.56 12.92 6.33
N ALA A 69 13.03 12.78 5.09
CA ALA A 69 12.37 11.95 4.09
C ALA A 69 12.20 10.51 4.61
N GLY A 70 11.15 9.81 4.22
CA GLY A 70 10.91 8.45 4.68
C GLY A 70 9.44 8.18 4.93
N TYR A 71 9.04 6.94 4.68
CA TYR A 71 7.69 6.45 4.90
C TYR A 71 7.38 6.37 6.39
N ARG A 72 6.16 6.78 6.74
CA ARG A 72 5.58 6.66 8.09
C ARG A 72 4.25 5.95 8.01
N LEU A 73 3.99 5.09 8.99
CA LEU A 73 2.67 4.47 9.15
C LEU A 73 1.70 5.48 9.76
N GLU A 74 0.52 5.56 9.17
CA GLU A 74 -0.66 6.14 9.78
C GLU A 74 -1.61 5.02 10.19
N THR A 75 -2.28 5.16 11.33
CA THR A 75 -3.30 4.20 11.80
C THR A 75 -4.68 4.79 11.59
N VAL A 76 -5.48 4.16 10.72
CA VAL A 76 -6.85 4.55 10.44
C VAL A 76 -7.77 3.96 11.51
N LYS A 77 -8.23 4.81 12.44
CA LYS A 77 -9.15 4.40 13.52
C LYS A 77 -10.61 4.61 13.16
N THR A 78 -10.89 5.73 12.50
CA THR A 78 -12.23 6.17 12.07
C THR A 78 -12.12 6.74 10.67
N VAL A 79 -13.24 6.71 9.92
CA VAL A 79 -13.33 7.36 8.61
C VAL A 79 -14.25 8.56 8.75
N ASP A 80 -13.65 9.70 9.09
CA ASP A 80 -14.32 10.99 9.17
C ASP A 80 -13.69 11.97 8.16
N GLN A 81 -14.33 13.13 7.98
CA GLN A 81 -13.90 14.14 7.02
C GLN A 81 -12.43 14.53 7.19
N LYS A 82 -11.97 14.71 8.44
CA LYS A 82 -10.59 15.09 8.74
C LYS A 82 -9.60 13.99 8.33
N THR A 83 -9.95 12.74 8.56
CA THR A 83 -9.12 11.58 8.18
C THR A 83 -9.02 11.45 6.67
N ILE A 84 -10.14 11.64 5.97
CA ILE A 84 -10.21 11.61 4.50
C ILE A 84 -9.36 12.75 3.91
N GLU A 85 -9.53 13.98 4.40
CA GLU A 85 -8.77 15.15 3.93
C GLU A 85 -7.27 14.97 4.13
N LEU A 86 -6.85 14.50 5.30
CA LEU A 86 -5.43 14.26 5.59
C LEU A 86 -4.84 13.16 4.70
N PHE A 87 -5.59 12.07 4.48
CA PHE A 87 -5.19 11.01 3.56
C PHE A 87 -5.00 11.54 2.14
N LYS A 88 -5.97 12.31 1.62
CA LYS A 88 -5.90 12.92 0.28
C LYS A 88 -4.70 13.85 0.14
N GLN A 89 -4.44 14.70 1.13
CA GLN A 89 -3.26 15.58 1.14
C GLN A 89 -1.94 14.80 1.04
N ARG A 90 -1.82 13.71 1.81
CA ARG A 90 -0.63 12.83 1.80
C ARG A 90 -0.49 12.11 0.46
N LEU A 91 -1.58 11.56 -0.07
CA LEU A 91 -1.60 10.92 -1.39
C LEU A 91 -1.15 11.87 -2.49
N ILE A 92 -1.67 13.10 -2.52
CA ILE A 92 -1.28 14.13 -3.48
C ILE A 92 0.22 14.44 -3.35
N LYS A 93 0.70 14.67 -2.12
CA LYS A 93 2.11 14.97 -1.86
C LYS A 93 3.02 13.83 -2.33
N ASN A 94 2.75 12.60 -1.91
CA ASN A 94 3.54 11.44 -2.27
C ASN A 94 3.58 11.21 -3.78
N THR A 95 2.43 11.31 -4.43
CA THR A 95 2.34 11.16 -5.89
C THR A 95 3.18 12.24 -6.60
N LYS A 96 3.10 13.51 -6.16
CA LYS A 96 3.92 14.61 -6.72
C LYS A 96 5.42 14.40 -6.50
N ASP A 97 5.80 13.86 -5.35
CA ASP A 97 7.20 13.59 -5.00
C ASP A 97 7.73 12.29 -5.65
N GLY A 98 6.87 11.54 -6.36
CA GLY A 98 7.22 10.31 -7.05
C GLY A 98 7.34 9.09 -6.13
N TYR A 99 6.64 9.10 -5.01
CA TYR A 99 6.60 8.02 -4.02
C TYR A 99 5.22 7.34 -4.03
N PRO A 100 5.14 6.03 -4.32
CA PRO A 100 3.92 5.24 -4.16
C PRO A 100 3.41 5.24 -2.72
N MET A 101 2.13 4.90 -2.52
CA MET A 101 1.57 4.68 -1.18
C MET A 101 1.57 3.18 -0.83
N TYR A 102 1.59 2.85 0.46
CA TYR A 102 1.37 1.49 0.96
C TYR A 102 -0.01 1.43 1.61
N TYR A 103 -0.85 0.47 1.24
CA TYR A 103 -2.19 0.32 1.84
C TYR A 103 -2.37 -1.05 2.46
N THR A 104 -3.06 -1.08 3.61
CA THR A 104 -3.65 -2.30 4.18
C THR A 104 -5.15 -2.25 3.93
N ILE A 105 -5.71 -3.34 3.40
CA ILE A 105 -7.14 -3.48 3.16
C ILE A 105 -7.63 -4.82 3.71
N ASN A 106 -8.91 -4.86 4.03
CA ASN A 106 -9.65 -6.09 4.19
C ASN A 106 -10.25 -6.50 2.84
N PRO A 107 -9.79 -7.60 2.22
CA PRO A 107 -10.25 -7.97 0.89
C PRO A 107 -11.73 -8.35 0.87
N ALA A 108 -12.34 -8.82 1.97
CA ALA A 108 -13.79 -9.10 2.03
C ALA A 108 -14.66 -7.84 1.85
N LYS A 109 -14.11 -6.66 2.13
CA LYS A 109 -14.81 -5.37 1.92
C LYS A 109 -14.66 -4.85 0.49
N VAL A 110 -13.75 -5.42 -0.29
CA VAL A 110 -13.37 -4.90 -1.62
C VAL A 110 -13.75 -5.88 -2.73
N TYR A 111 -13.58 -7.18 -2.49
CA TYR A 111 -13.78 -8.23 -3.48
C TYR A 111 -14.90 -9.18 -3.04
N PRO A 112 -15.98 -9.32 -3.83
CA PRO A 112 -17.05 -10.26 -3.53
C PRO A 112 -16.52 -11.70 -3.32
N GLY A 113 -16.91 -12.32 -2.21
CA GLY A 113 -16.52 -13.70 -1.88
C GLY A 113 -15.09 -13.86 -1.32
N ALA A 114 -14.35 -12.78 -1.10
CA ALA A 114 -13.06 -12.85 -0.43
C ALA A 114 -13.19 -13.06 1.09
N ASN A 115 -12.16 -13.66 1.68
CA ASN A 115 -12.11 -13.90 3.11
C ASN A 115 -11.86 -12.62 3.91
N ASN A 116 -12.35 -12.58 5.14
CA ASN A 116 -12.03 -11.54 6.09
C ASN A 116 -10.57 -11.72 6.57
N SER A 117 -9.65 -10.93 6.03
CA SER A 117 -8.22 -11.04 6.31
C SER A 117 -7.52 -9.69 6.14
N GLU A 118 -6.20 -9.68 6.31
CA GLU A 118 -5.34 -8.55 5.98
C GLU A 118 -4.67 -8.76 4.63
N HIS A 119 -4.62 -7.70 3.83
CA HIS A 119 -3.97 -7.72 2.53
C HIS A 119 -3.30 -6.38 2.24
N ASN A 120 -2.07 -6.42 1.72
CA ASN A 120 -1.29 -5.21 1.46
C ASN A 120 -1.14 -4.99 -0.04
N VAL A 121 -1.41 -3.76 -0.49
CA VAL A 121 -1.42 -3.37 -1.90
C VAL A 121 -0.65 -2.07 -2.11
N ALA A 122 -0.11 -1.87 -3.31
CA ALA A 122 0.71 -0.69 -3.64
C ALA A 122 -0.12 0.39 -4.33
N GLY A 123 -0.25 1.57 -3.72
CA GLY A 123 -0.88 2.74 -4.33
C GLY A 123 -0.05 3.30 -5.48
N ALA A 124 -0.64 3.33 -6.67
CA ALA A 124 0.00 3.73 -7.92
C ALA A 124 -0.21 5.20 -8.29
N GLY A 125 -1.19 5.87 -7.67
CA GLY A 125 -1.52 7.28 -7.94
C GLY A 125 -2.99 7.58 -7.67
N TYR A 126 -3.51 8.62 -8.31
CA TYR A 126 -4.90 9.05 -8.15
C TYR A 126 -5.46 9.72 -9.41
N ILE A 127 -6.79 9.78 -9.50
CA ILE A 127 -7.54 10.60 -10.44
C ILE A 127 -7.98 11.85 -9.70
N ALA A 128 -7.68 13.02 -10.24
CA ALA A 128 -8.19 14.27 -9.71
C ALA A 128 -9.69 14.44 -10.03
N THR A 129 -10.39 15.24 -9.25
CA THR A 129 -11.70 15.79 -9.63
C THR A 129 -11.60 16.56 -10.96
N PRO A 130 -12.71 16.75 -11.70
CA PRO A 130 -12.69 17.44 -12.99
C PRO A 130 -12.08 18.85 -12.97
N ASP A 131 -12.16 19.56 -11.84
CA ASP A 131 -11.57 20.88 -11.62
C ASP A 131 -10.09 20.83 -11.17
N GLY A 132 -9.55 19.63 -10.95
CA GLY A 132 -8.16 19.39 -10.56
C GLY A 132 -7.83 19.72 -9.11
N THR A 133 -8.82 20.02 -8.26
CA THR A 133 -8.57 20.54 -6.90
C THR A 133 -8.50 19.45 -5.83
N ASP A 134 -9.12 18.30 -6.05
CA ASP A 134 -9.20 17.20 -5.08
C ASP A 134 -8.99 15.81 -5.73
N VAL A 135 -8.97 14.76 -4.91
CA VAL A 135 -8.89 13.36 -5.32
C VAL A 135 -10.29 12.77 -5.48
N ALA A 136 -10.62 12.34 -6.71
CA ALA A 136 -11.86 11.62 -6.99
C ALA A 136 -11.69 10.11 -6.75
N LEU A 137 -10.60 9.52 -7.26
CA LEU A 137 -10.34 8.08 -7.16
C LEU A 137 -8.86 7.84 -6.86
N ILE A 138 -8.56 6.74 -6.20
CA ILE A 138 -7.21 6.23 -6.04
C ILE A 138 -6.96 5.09 -7.04
N TYR A 139 -5.69 4.92 -7.43
CA TYR A 139 -5.23 3.74 -8.14
C TYR A 139 -4.32 2.92 -7.23
N TYR A 140 -4.51 1.60 -7.19
CA TYR A 140 -3.57 0.70 -6.56
C TYR A 140 -3.38 -0.57 -7.38
N ILE A 141 -2.28 -1.29 -7.12
CA ILE A 141 -1.97 -2.57 -7.73
C ILE A 141 -2.05 -3.64 -6.66
N ASP A 142 -2.98 -4.57 -6.85
CA ASP A 142 -3.13 -5.77 -6.04
C ASP A 142 -2.16 -6.87 -6.50
N PRO A 143 -1.29 -7.40 -5.63
CA PRO A 143 -0.34 -8.44 -6.01
C PRO A 143 -0.95 -9.85 -6.05
N TYR A 144 -2.18 -10.06 -5.56
CA TYR A 144 -2.74 -11.40 -5.39
C TYR A 144 -3.22 -11.99 -6.73
N PRO A 145 -2.76 -13.21 -7.13
CA PRO A 145 -3.14 -13.82 -8.40
C PRO A 145 -4.64 -13.94 -8.62
N ASN A 146 -5.43 -14.17 -7.57
CA ASN A 146 -6.88 -14.36 -7.70
C ASN A 146 -7.66 -13.04 -7.83
N PHE A 147 -7.02 -11.89 -7.61
CA PHE A 147 -7.63 -10.57 -7.80
C PHE A 147 -7.20 -9.91 -9.12
N GLN A 148 -6.48 -10.65 -9.98
CA GLN A 148 -6.11 -10.19 -11.31
C GLN A 148 -7.29 -10.32 -12.28
N ASP A 149 -7.46 -9.34 -13.15
CA ASP A 149 -8.39 -9.44 -14.30
C ASP A 149 -7.64 -9.46 -15.65
N PRO A 150 -8.25 -9.98 -16.73
CA PRO A 150 -7.57 -10.12 -18.02
C PRO A 150 -7.17 -8.81 -18.71
N VAL A 151 -7.72 -7.67 -18.30
CA VAL A 151 -7.55 -6.38 -19.00
C VAL A 151 -6.55 -5.49 -18.27
N TYR A 152 -6.73 -5.34 -16.97
CA TYR A 152 -5.98 -4.41 -16.11
C TYR A 152 -5.07 -5.15 -15.11
N GLY A 153 -5.12 -6.48 -15.07
CA GLY A 153 -4.37 -7.27 -14.10
C GLY A 153 -4.76 -6.89 -12.68
N GLY A 154 -3.78 -6.49 -11.89
CA GLY A 154 -3.96 -6.10 -10.49
C GLY A 154 -4.36 -4.64 -10.31
N LEU A 155 -4.43 -3.82 -11.37
CA LEU A 155 -4.79 -2.41 -11.24
C LEU A 155 -6.27 -2.29 -10.85
N LYS A 156 -6.53 -1.62 -9.73
CA LYS A 156 -7.87 -1.35 -9.20
C LYS A 156 -8.05 0.13 -8.90
N VAL A 157 -9.31 0.53 -8.84
CA VAL A 157 -9.75 1.88 -8.50
C VAL A 157 -10.83 1.84 -7.44
N MET A 158 -10.81 2.81 -6.55
CA MET A 158 -11.87 3.07 -5.58
C MET A 158 -11.79 4.52 -5.09
N THR A 159 -12.79 4.98 -4.35
CA THR A 159 -12.75 6.28 -3.68
C THR A 159 -11.80 6.25 -2.47
N PRO A 160 -11.25 7.39 -2.03
CA PRO A 160 -10.50 7.48 -0.77
C PRO A 160 -11.29 6.94 0.43
N GLU A 161 -12.59 7.20 0.48
CA GLU A 161 -13.49 6.77 1.54
C GLU A 161 -13.63 5.25 1.57
N GLU A 162 -13.86 4.61 0.43
CA GLU A 162 -13.94 3.14 0.34
C GLU A 162 -12.63 2.47 0.74
N LEU A 163 -11.47 3.02 0.34
CA LEU A 163 -10.18 2.49 0.78
C LEU A 163 -10.05 2.56 2.30
N LEU A 164 -10.29 3.74 2.90
CA LEU A 164 -10.15 3.92 4.34
C LEU A 164 -11.14 3.02 5.11
N GLN A 165 -12.37 2.84 4.60
CA GLN A 165 -13.34 1.90 5.16
C GLN A 165 -12.89 0.44 5.03
N ALA A 166 -12.19 0.09 3.94
CA ALA A 166 -11.58 -1.22 3.77
C ALA A 166 -10.41 -1.44 4.73
N THR A 167 -9.68 -0.37 5.11
CA THR A 167 -8.58 -0.42 6.08
C THR A 167 -9.09 -0.57 7.53
N VAL A 168 -10.18 0.12 7.91
CA VAL A 168 -10.68 0.06 9.29
C VAL A 168 -11.11 -1.36 9.68
N GLY A 169 -10.72 -1.77 10.89
CA GLY A 169 -11.16 -3.02 11.51
C GLY A 169 -10.31 -4.25 11.18
N VAL A 170 -9.23 -4.09 10.40
CA VAL A 170 -8.15 -5.09 10.38
C VAL A 170 -7.23 -4.95 11.60
N SER A 171 -6.33 -5.91 11.83
CA SER A 171 -5.41 -5.94 12.98
C SER A 171 -4.43 -4.77 12.99
N GLU A 172 -3.90 -4.42 11.82
CA GLU A 172 -2.96 -3.34 11.54
C GLU A 172 -3.58 -2.40 10.50
N PRO A 173 -4.56 -1.55 10.89
CA PRO A 173 -5.34 -0.71 9.96
C PRO A 173 -4.51 0.49 9.50
N ASN A 174 -3.47 0.22 8.70
CA ASN A 174 -2.49 1.21 8.32
C ASN A 174 -2.45 1.51 6.83
N TYR A 175 -2.04 2.73 6.54
CA TYR A 175 -1.37 3.07 5.28
C TYR A 175 -0.01 3.69 5.58
N ALA A 176 0.91 3.69 4.61
CA ALA A 176 2.15 4.44 4.71
C ALA A 176 2.28 5.47 3.59
N TRP A 177 2.89 6.59 3.96
CA TRP A 177 3.14 7.77 3.14
C TRP A 177 4.53 8.32 3.46
#